data_AF-A0A7C9CKS2-F1
#
_entry.id   AF-A0A7C9CKS2-F1
#
_cell.length_a   1.000
_cell.length_b   1.000
_cell.length_c   1.000
_cell.angle_alpha   90.00
_cell.angle_beta   90.00
_cell.angle_gamma   90.00
#
_symmetry.space_group_name_H-M   'P 1'
#
loop_
_entity.id
_entity.type
_entity.pdbx_description
1 polymer ?
#
loop_
_entity_poly.entity_id
_entity_poly.type
_entity_poly.pdbx_seq_one_letter_code
_entity_poly.pdbx_strand_id
1 'polypeptide(L)'
;PPGLTEDEFADLVPCVTEFHTYRVTKGQQCSSLLAQKIYAPRAAVWSIVRRFDKPQTYKHFIKSCSVKEGFSLVVGCTRDVNVISGLPAATSTERLDIL
;
A
#
# COMPACT_ATOMS: atom_id res chain seq x y z
N PRO A 1 10.55 5.97 12.35
CA PRO A 1 9.07 6.08 12.42
C PRO A 1 8.58 5.40 13.69
N PRO A 2 7.41 5.76 14.25
CA PRO A 2 6.86 5.06 15.43
C PRO A 2 6.79 3.55 15.17
N GLY A 3 7.09 2.74 16.19
CA GLY A 3 7.03 1.27 16.10
C GLY A 3 8.31 0.57 15.64
N LEU A 4 9.41 1.30 15.42
CA LEU A 4 10.75 0.74 15.22
C LEU A 4 11.71 1.23 16.32
N THR A 5 12.68 0.38 16.66
CA THR A 5 13.88 0.79 17.41
C THR A 5 14.84 1.61 16.51
N GLU A 6 15.81 2.29 17.11
CA GLU A 6 16.81 3.06 16.37
C GLU A 6 17.66 2.18 15.45
N ASP A 7 18.11 1.02 15.96
CA ASP A 7 18.91 0.06 15.21
C ASP A 7 18.14 -0.52 14.02
N GLU A 8 16.88 -0.92 14.23
CA GLU A 8 16.01 -1.41 13.15
C GLU A 8 15.79 -0.34 12.07
N PHE A 9 15.69 0.93 12.45
CA PHE A 9 15.53 2.00 11.48
C PHE A 9 16.82 2.28 10.71
N ALA A 10 17.98 2.23 11.38
CA ALA A 10 19.28 2.42 10.75
C ALA A 10 19.50 1.43 9.59
N ASP A 11 19.13 0.17 9.78
CA ASP A 11 19.21 -0.88 8.75
C ASP A 11 18.30 -0.61 7.54
N LEU A 12 17.20 0.14 7.74
CA LEU A 12 16.20 0.43 6.71
C LEU A 12 16.46 1.73 5.94
N VAL A 13 17.41 2.56 6.38
CA VAL A 13 17.70 3.87 5.74
C VAL A 13 17.90 3.74 4.23
N PRO A 14 18.71 2.80 3.68
CA PRO A 14 18.89 2.68 2.24
C PRO A 14 17.57 2.42 1.49
N CYS A 15 16.74 1.50 2.00
CA CYS A 15 15.46 1.17 1.39
C CYS A 15 14.44 2.32 1.51
N VAL A 16 14.47 3.07 2.61
CA VAL A 16 13.62 4.26 2.79
C VAL A 16 14.01 5.33 1.78
N THR A 17 15.31 5.58 1.59
CA THR A 17 15.79 6.54 0.59
C THR A 17 15.38 6.13 -0.82
N GLU A 18 15.51 4.85 -1.16
CA GLU A 18 15.21 4.32 -2.50
C GLU A 18 13.71 4.29 -2.81
N PHE A 19 12.87 3.79 -1.90
CA PHE A 19 11.47 3.47 -2.19
C PHE A 19 10.43 4.38 -1.52
N HIS A 20 10.81 5.18 -0.52
CA HIS A 20 9.89 6.00 0.27
C HIS A 20 10.18 7.51 0.22
N THR A 21 11.03 7.96 -0.72
CA THR A 21 11.30 9.38 -0.95
C THR A 21 10.42 9.93 -2.07
N TYR A 22 9.62 10.95 -1.76
CA TYR A 22 8.69 11.58 -2.71
C TYR A 22 9.00 13.06 -2.90
N ARG A 23 8.80 13.57 -4.12
CA ARG A 23 8.79 15.03 -4.36
C ARG A 23 7.46 15.59 -3.87
N VAL A 24 7.52 16.54 -2.93
CA VAL A 24 6.33 17.13 -2.29
C VAL A 24 6.28 18.62 -2.59
N THR A 25 5.17 19.11 -3.15
CA THR A 25 4.96 20.54 -3.41
C THR A 25 4.52 21.27 -2.14
N LYS A 26 5.29 22.29 -1.75
CA LYS A 26 5.06 23.08 -0.54
C LYS A 26 3.65 23.69 -0.52
N GLY A 27 2.90 23.42 0.55
CA GLY A 27 1.57 24.00 0.78
C GLY A 27 0.41 23.27 0.08
N GLN A 28 0.66 22.25 -0.73
CA GLN A 28 -0.38 21.49 -1.45
C GLN A 28 -0.35 19.99 -1.17
N GLN A 29 0.82 19.46 -0.79
CA GLN A 29 1.00 18.04 -0.55
C GLN A 29 1.69 17.81 0.80
N CYS A 30 1.44 16.65 1.38
CA CYS A 30 2.15 16.13 2.53
C CYS A 30 2.57 14.68 2.25
N SER A 31 3.60 14.21 2.96
CA SER A 31 4.05 12.82 2.93
C SER A 31 4.33 12.36 4.36
N SER A 32 4.12 11.08 4.63
CA SER A 32 4.34 10.45 5.93
C SER A 32 4.87 9.04 5.73
N LEU A 33 5.68 8.57 6.69
CA LEU A 33 6.23 7.22 6.72
C LEU A 33 5.76 6.50 7.99
N LEU A 34 5.08 5.37 7.80
CA LEU A 34 4.61 4.51 8.89
C LEU A 34 5.38 3.18 8.88
N ALA A 35 5.51 2.57 10.06
CA ALA A 35 6.12 1.26 10.23
C ALA A 35 5.26 0.38 11.14
N GLN A 36 5.29 -0.94 10.87
CA GLN A 36 4.60 -1.95 11.67
C GLN A 36 5.46 -3.19 11.74
N LYS A 37 5.90 -3.57 12.95
CA LYS A 37 6.60 -4.83 13.18
C LYS A 37 5.62 -6.00 13.12
N ILE A 38 5.99 -7.05 12.40
CA ILE A 38 5.19 -8.27 12.25
C ILE A 38 6.06 -9.48 12.59
N TYR A 39 5.60 -10.29 13.55
CA TYR A 39 6.28 -11.52 13.96
C TYR A 39 5.91 -12.69 13.03
N ALA A 40 6.32 -12.60 11.77
CA ALA A 40 6.10 -13.64 10.76
C ALA A 40 7.21 -13.64 9.70
N PRO A 41 7.43 -14.75 8.97
CA PRO A 41 8.38 -14.79 7.87
C PRO A 41 8.02 -13.76 6.78
N ARG A 42 9.04 -13.09 6.23
CA ARG A 42 8.88 -12.09 5.15
C ARG A 42 8.06 -12.61 3.96
N ALA A 43 8.23 -13.88 3.60
CA ALA A 43 7.52 -14.49 2.48
C ALA A 43 6.02 -14.61 2.75
N ALA A 44 5.63 -14.88 4.01
CA ALA A 44 4.22 -14.93 4.40
C ALA A 44 3.58 -13.54 4.32
N VAL A 45 4.27 -12.51 4.84
CA VAL A 45 3.80 -11.11 4.77
C VAL A 45 3.71 -10.67 3.31
N TRP A 46 4.75 -10.93 2.51
CA TRP A 46 4.77 -10.56 1.09
C TRP A 46 3.67 -11.24 0.30
N SER A 47 3.34 -12.50 0.60
CA SER A 47 2.25 -13.24 -0.06
C SER A 47 0.89 -12.55 0.10
N ILE A 48 0.71 -11.76 1.17
CA ILE A 48 -0.49 -10.96 1.44
C ILE A 48 -0.38 -9.59 0.78
N VAL A 49 0.71 -8.85 1.03
CA VAL A 49 0.88 -7.45 0.58
C VAL A 49 0.90 -7.34 -0.95
N ARG A 50 1.50 -8.31 -1.64
CA ARG A 50 1.60 -8.33 -3.11
C ARG A 50 0.28 -8.56 -3.84
N ARG A 51 -0.81 -8.89 -3.12
CA ARG A 51 -2.12 -9.16 -3.71
C ARG A 51 -2.83 -7.86 -4.06
N PHE A 52 -2.48 -7.31 -5.21
CA PHE A 52 -3.12 -6.12 -5.73
C PHE A 52 -4.64 -6.32 -5.94
N ASP A 53 -5.10 -7.54 -6.22
CA ASP A 53 -6.52 -7.88 -6.40
C ASP A 53 -7.33 -7.96 -5.09
N LYS A 54 -6.68 -8.15 -3.92
CA LYS A 54 -7.37 -8.33 -2.62
C LYS A 54 -6.86 -7.43 -1.50
N PRO A 55 -6.97 -6.10 -1.62
CA PRO A 55 -6.58 -5.17 -0.55
C PRO A 55 -7.37 -5.38 0.76
N GLN A 56 -8.61 -5.85 0.68
CA GLN A 56 -9.48 -6.11 1.84
C GLN A 56 -8.95 -7.19 2.80
N THR A 57 -7.93 -7.96 2.40
CA THR A 57 -7.28 -8.93 3.29
C THR A 57 -6.54 -8.27 4.44
N TYR A 58 -6.08 -7.02 4.28
CA TYR A 58 -5.32 -6.31 5.32
C TYR A 58 -5.67 -4.82 5.48
N LYS A 59 -6.43 -4.23 4.54
CA LYS A 59 -6.91 -2.85 4.65
C LYS A 59 -8.35 -2.83 5.15
N HIS A 60 -8.61 -1.93 6.09
CA HIS A 60 -9.97 -1.65 6.57
C HIS A 60 -10.75 -0.76 5.59
N PHE A 61 -12.06 -0.64 5.83
CA PHE A 61 -12.98 0.23 5.08
C PHE A 61 -13.09 -0.06 3.58
N ILE A 62 -12.89 -1.31 3.17
CA ILE A 62 -13.12 -1.78 1.80
C ILE A 62 -14.38 -2.63 1.78
N LYS A 63 -15.39 -2.18 1.02
CA LYS A 63 -16.63 -2.92 0.76
C LYS A 63 -16.38 -4.03 -0.26
N SER A 64 -15.70 -3.70 -1.35
CA SER A 64 -15.30 -4.66 -2.38
C SER A 64 -14.14 -4.13 -3.22
N CYS A 65 -13.46 -5.05 -3.91
CA CYS A 65 -12.42 -4.76 -4.87
C CYS A 65 -12.67 -5.62 -6.12
N SER A 66 -12.66 -5.00 -7.29
CA SER A 66 -12.79 -5.68 -8.58
C SER A 66 -11.63 -5.35 -9.51
N VAL A 67 -11.28 -6.31 -10.35
CA VAL A 67 -10.28 -6.17 -11.42
C VAL A 67 -10.95 -6.46 -12.75
N LYS A 68 -10.35 -6.01 -13.85
CA LYS A 68 -10.88 -6.24 -15.20
C LYS A 68 -10.89 -7.73 -15.56
N GLU A 69 -11.78 -8.11 -16.48
CA GLU A 69 -11.74 -9.44 -17.09
C GLU A 69 -10.38 -9.68 -17.76
N GLY A 70 -9.85 -10.90 -17.62
CA GLY A 70 -8.50 -11.22 -18.09
C GLY A 70 -7.38 -10.62 -17.24
N PHE A 71 -7.65 -10.28 -15.98
CA PHE A 71 -6.65 -9.70 -15.07
C PHE A 71 -5.36 -10.53 -15.01
N SER A 72 -4.24 -9.84 -15.21
CA SER A 72 -2.89 -10.33 -14.93
C SER A 72 -2.21 -9.34 -13.97
N LEU A 73 -1.45 -9.89 -13.02
CA LEU A 73 -0.75 -9.09 -12.03
C LEU A 73 0.54 -8.53 -12.64
N VAL A 74 0.41 -7.39 -13.33
CA VAL A 74 1.51 -6.69 -14.00
C VAL A 74 1.45 -5.19 -13.70
N VAL A 75 2.60 -4.52 -13.71
CA VAL A 75 2.67 -3.06 -13.56
C VAL A 75 1.80 -2.40 -14.63
N GLY A 76 1.02 -1.39 -14.21
CA GLY A 76 0.05 -0.70 -15.05
C GLY A 76 -1.37 -1.28 -15.00
N CYS A 77 -1.57 -2.47 -14.43
CA CYS A 77 -2.92 -3.01 -14.21
C CYS A 77 -3.72 -2.14 -13.21
N THR A 78 -5.05 -2.19 -13.31
CA THR A 78 -5.95 -1.38 -12.47
C THR A 78 -6.92 -2.23 -11.66
N ARG A 79 -7.35 -1.70 -10.52
CA ARG A 79 -8.44 -2.22 -9.69
C ARG A 79 -9.42 -1.11 -9.34
N ASP A 80 -10.68 -1.46 -9.13
CA ASP A 80 -11.71 -0.56 -8.60
C ASP A 80 -12.05 -0.98 -7.16
N VAL A 81 -11.80 -0.07 -6.22
CA VAL A 81 -12.02 -0.30 -4.78
C VAL A 81 -13.25 0.50 -4.36
N ASN A 82 -14.28 -0.20 -3.91
CA ASN A 82 -15.45 0.43 -3.28
C ASN A 82 -15.18 0.57 -1.78
N VAL A 83 -15.16 1.80 -1.27
CA VAL A 83 -14.83 2.08 0.13
C VAL A 83 -16.07 2.26 1.01
N ILE A 84 -15.90 1.99 2.31
CA ILE A 84 -16.90 2.23 3.35
C ILE A 84 -16.56 3.58 4.01
N SER A 85 -17.08 4.67 3.46
CA SER A 85 -16.79 6.04 3.93
C SER A 85 -17.93 6.67 4.75
N GLY A 86 -19.10 6.02 4.84
CA GLY A 86 -20.32 6.63 5.37
C GLY A 86 -20.93 7.71 4.48
N LEU A 87 -20.34 7.94 3.30
CA LEU A 87 -20.82 8.87 2.28
C LEU A 87 -21.29 8.09 1.03
N PRO A 88 -22.23 8.64 0.23
CA PRO A 88 -22.70 7.97 -0.98
C PRO A 88 -21.55 7.70 -1.96
N ALA A 89 -21.49 6.44 -2.44
CA ALA A 89 -20.70 5.97 -3.58
C ALA A 89 -19.28 6.57 -3.74
N ALA A 90 -18.29 5.96 -3.07
CA ALA A 90 -16.89 6.24 -3.30
C ALA A 90 -16.19 5.00 -3.90
N THR A 91 -15.95 5.06 -5.20
CA THR A 91 -15.11 4.10 -5.92
C THR A 91 -13.77 4.76 -6.22
N SER A 92 -12.68 4.08 -5.87
CA SER A 92 -11.31 4.49 -6.17
C SER A 92 -10.74 3.56 -7.24
N THR A 93 -10.41 4.11 -8.41
CA THR A 93 -9.67 3.37 -9.45
C THR A 93 -8.18 3.54 -9.19
N GLU A 94 -7.51 2.44 -8.87
CA GLU A 94 -6.09 2.42 -8.47
C GLU A 94 -5.27 1.64 -9.49
N ARG A 95 -4.04 2.11 -9.75
CA ARG A 95 -3.07 1.48 -10.66
C ARG A 95 -1.91 0.86 -9.88
N LEU A 96 -1.44 -0.30 -10.32
CA LEU A 96 -0.23 -0.93 -9.78
C LEU A 96 1.02 -0.29 -10.39
N ASP A 97 1.79 0.44 -9.58
CA ASP A 97 3.01 1.11 -10.07
C ASP A 97 4.28 0.25 -9.90
N ILE A 98 4.37 -0.61 -8.88
CA ILE A 98 5.57 -1.42 -8.56
C ILE A 98 5.16 -2.85 -8.13
N LEU A 99 5.75 -3.85 -8.80
CA LEU A 99 5.76 -5.32 -8.60
C LEU A 99 7.02 -5.87 -7.91
#